data_AF-A0A6L4B534-F1
#
_entry.id   AF-A0A6L4B534-F1
#
_cell.length_a   1.000
_cell.length_b   1.000
_cell.length_c   1.000
_cell.angle_alpha   90.00
_cell.angle_beta   90.00
_cell.angle_gamma   90.00
#
_symmetry.space_group_name_H-M   'P 1'
#
loop_
_entity.id
_entity.type
_entity.pdbx_description
1 polymer ?
#
loop_
_entity_poly.entity_id
_entity_poly.type
_entity_poly.pdbx_seq_one_letter_code
_entity_poly.pdbx_strand_id
1 'polypeptide(L)'
;MRVQLARTLAPRIATSLAVALLAGCAGLPGPAPRPAEGAPAAREPSTASPLPAPSGKLKPMPLRTFTVSTQCNFRDEAGNFGKALVDVENSKVKALNIELVMPKRGTCRYDLTQFRQTQALPSIELAGKNNCRVRMWEQGEQVTVSFADCHNLCSPASAHDYVWPLLIDKPTGKCD
;
A
#
# COMPACT_ATOMS: atom_id res chain seq x y z
N MET A 1 60.06 -11.74 54.42
CA MET A 1 60.98 -12.70 55.07
C MET A 1 60.24 -14.04 55.21
N ARG A 2 60.74 -15.14 54.62
CA ARG A 2 60.16 -16.52 54.58
C ARG A 2 58.79 -16.63 53.85
N VAL A 3 58.46 -17.62 52.97
CA VAL A 3 58.65 -19.10 52.90
C VAL A 3 57.62 -19.83 53.79
N GLN A 4 56.79 -20.81 53.38
CA GLN A 4 56.47 -21.58 52.13
C GLN A 4 55.12 -22.35 52.35
N LEU A 5 54.44 -23.16 51.50
CA LEU A 5 54.48 -23.70 50.09
C LEU A 5 53.08 -23.41 49.41
N ALA A 6 52.48 -23.98 48.33
CA ALA A 6 52.55 -25.21 47.48
C ALA A 6 52.05 -26.54 48.13
N ARG A 7 51.42 -27.55 47.49
CA ARG A 7 50.96 -27.96 46.12
C ARG A 7 49.55 -28.63 46.25
N THR A 8 48.74 -28.98 45.23
CA THR A 8 48.83 -30.02 44.15
C THR A 8 47.54 -29.95 43.28
N LEU A 9 47.36 -30.52 42.08
CA LEU A 9 48.23 -31.14 41.05
C LEU A 9 47.62 -30.84 39.65
N ALA A 10 48.33 -31.15 38.57
CA ALA A 10 47.89 -31.04 37.17
C ALA A 10 48.51 -32.21 36.36
N PRO A 11 48.60 -32.18 35.02
CA PRO A 11 47.54 -32.13 33.99
C PRO A 11 47.67 -33.31 32.96
N ARG A 12 46.94 -33.21 31.83
CA ARG A 12 47.13 -33.92 30.53
C ARG A 12 46.60 -35.35 30.38
N ILE A 13 45.71 -35.52 29.39
CA ILE A 13 45.76 -36.59 28.38
C ILE A 13 45.74 -35.88 27.01
N ALA A 14 46.36 -36.46 25.97
CA ALA A 14 46.68 -35.75 24.73
C ALA A 14 46.17 -36.45 23.45
N THR A 15 45.87 -35.62 22.44
CA THR A 15 45.99 -35.85 20.98
C THR A 15 45.81 -37.26 20.40
N SER A 16 44.84 -37.40 19.49
CA SER A 16 45.04 -38.04 18.17
C SER A 16 43.87 -37.76 17.20
N LEU A 17 44.20 -37.72 15.90
CA LEU A 17 43.49 -38.18 14.68
C LEU A 17 41.94 -38.36 14.66
N ALA A 18 41.21 -38.17 13.55
CA ALA A 18 41.57 -37.78 12.16
C ALA A 18 40.30 -37.50 11.32
N VAL A 19 40.51 -36.84 10.15
CA VAL A 19 39.76 -36.94 8.88
C VAL A 19 38.23 -36.69 8.84
N ALA A 20 37.88 -35.86 7.86
CA ALA A 20 36.55 -35.44 7.40
C ALA A 20 35.44 -36.49 7.29
N LEU A 21 34.19 -36.00 7.40
CA LEU A 21 33.05 -36.49 6.62
C LEU A 21 32.14 -35.30 6.23
N LEU A 22 31.75 -35.25 4.96
CA LEU A 22 30.77 -34.32 4.39
C LEU A 22 29.43 -35.04 4.17
N ALA A 23 28.35 -34.25 4.06
CA ALA A 23 26.96 -34.66 3.83
C ALA A 23 26.26 -35.42 5.00
N GLY A 24 25.02 -35.02 5.31
CA GLY A 24 24.28 -35.63 6.44
C GLY A 24 22.93 -35.01 6.86
N CYS A 25 22.29 -34.14 6.05
CA CYS A 25 20.96 -33.61 6.38
C CYS A 25 19.84 -34.62 6.07
N ALA A 26 19.75 -35.69 6.86
CA ALA A 26 18.61 -36.60 6.86
C ALA A 26 17.42 -35.97 7.63
N GLY A 27 16.23 -36.00 7.05
CA GLY A 27 15.02 -35.43 7.65
C GLY A 27 14.49 -36.28 8.81
N LEU A 28 13.95 -35.61 9.85
CA LEU A 28 13.24 -36.28 10.95
C LEU A 28 11.86 -36.79 10.46
N PRO A 29 11.47 -38.03 10.79
CA PRO A 29 10.15 -38.56 10.44
C PRO A 29 9.05 -37.90 11.29
N GLY A 30 8.05 -37.31 10.62
CA GLY A 30 6.85 -36.78 11.27
C GLY A 30 5.85 -37.88 11.67
N PRO A 31 4.92 -37.60 12.60
CA PRO A 31 3.92 -38.58 13.06
C PRO A 31 2.87 -38.89 11.99
N ALA A 32 2.36 -40.13 12.00
CA ALA A 32 1.39 -40.61 11.02
C ALA A 32 0.00 -39.95 11.15
N PRO A 33 -0.68 -39.60 10.04
CA PRO A 33 -2.04 -39.06 10.08
C PRO A 33 -3.09 -40.09 10.50
N ARG A 34 -4.19 -39.62 11.11
CA ARG A 34 -5.42 -40.41 11.26
C ARG A 34 -6.28 -40.29 9.99
N PRO A 35 -7.09 -41.31 9.62
CA PRO A 35 -8.06 -41.17 8.55
C PRO A 35 -9.08 -40.07 8.88
N ALA A 36 -9.36 -39.20 7.91
CA ALA A 36 -10.43 -38.20 7.98
C ALA A 36 -11.53 -38.58 6.98
N GLU A 37 -12.70 -38.96 7.49
CA GLU A 37 -13.87 -39.28 6.68
C GLU A 37 -14.62 -38.00 6.28
N GLY A 38 -15.10 -37.92 5.04
CA GLY A 38 -16.02 -36.84 4.62
C GLY A 38 -15.39 -35.50 4.22
N ALA A 39 -14.20 -35.48 3.61
CA ALA A 39 -13.74 -34.28 2.89
C ALA A 39 -14.57 -34.09 1.59
N PRO A 40 -15.05 -32.88 1.25
CA PRO A 40 -15.67 -32.62 -0.03
C PRO A 40 -14.64 -32.83 -1.15
N ALA A 41 -15.06 -33.46 -2.25
CA ALA A 41 -14.17 -33.75 -3.38
C ALA A 41 -13.47 -32.47 -3.85
N ALA A 42 -12.14 -32.49 -3.92
CA ALA A 42 -11.37 -31.37 -4.41
C ALA A 42 -11.80 -31.06 -5.85
N ARG A 43 -12.35 -29.86 -6.06
CA ARG A 43 -12.48 -29.33 -7.42
C ARG A 43 -11.08 -29.23 -7.99
N GLU A 44 -10.81 -30.02 -9.03
CA GLU A 44 -9.58 -29.87 -9.80
C GLU A 44 -9.44 -28.41 -10.22
N PRO A 45 -8.22 -27.84 -10.19
CA PRO A 45 -8.01 -26.47 -10.63
C PRO A 45 -8.31 -26.41 -12.13
N SER A 46 -9.49 -25.90 -12.49
CA SER A 46 -9.88 -25.70 -13.88
C SER A 46 -8.76 -24.97 -14.62
N THR A 47 -8.13 -25.67 -15.56
CA THR A 47 -7.12 -25.11 -16.46
C THR A 47 -7.82 -24.11 -17.37
N ALA A 48 -7.96 -22.88 -16.89
CA ALA A 48 -8.52 -21.78 -17.63
C ALA A 48 -7.58 -21.45 -18.79
N SER A 49 -7.84 -22.08 -19.95
CA SER A 49 -7.13 -21.81 -21.19
C SER A 49 -7.05 -20.30 -21.42
N PRO A 50 -5.87 -19.74 -21.70
CA PRO A 50 -5.71 -18.30 -21.90
C PRO A 50 -6.73 -17.79 -22.93
N LEU A 51 -7.48 -16.74 -22.56
CA LEU A 51 -8.38 -16.07 -23.49
C LEU A 51 -7.58 -15.67 -24.74
N PRO A 52 -8.06 -15.97 -25.97
CA PRO A 52 -7.35 -15.64 -27.18
C PRO A 52 -7.12 -14.13 -27.23
N ALA A 53 -5.86 -13.71 -27.37
CA ALA A 53 -5.49 -12.32 -27.34
C ALA A 53 -6.26 -11.54 -28.43
N PRO A 54 -6.88 -10.38 -28.10
CA PRO A 54 -7.73 -9.66 -29.04
C PRO A 54 -6.91 -9.22 -30.27
N SER A 55 -7.28 -9.73 -31.44
CA SER A 55 -6.57 -9.58 -32.71
C SER A 55 -6.79 -8.19 -33.35
N GLY A 56 -6.32 -7.16 -32.66
CA GLY A 56 -6.36 -5.77 -33.15
C GLY A 56 -5.38 -4.87 -32.41
N LYS A 57 -4.97 -3.77 -33.06
CA LYS A 57 -4.23 -2.70 -32.37
C LYS A 57 -5.17 -2.04 -31.35
N LEU A 58 -4.74 -1.95 -30.10
CA LEU A 58 -5.47 -1.20 -29.06
C LEU A 58 -5.70 0.24 -29.54
N LYS A 59 -6.96 0.68 -29.53
CA LYS A 59 -7.31 2.07 -29.84
C LYS A 59 -6.81 2.97 -28.70
N PRO A 60 -6.18 4.12 -28.97
CA PRO A 60 -5.86 5.09 -27.93
C PRO A 60 -7.11 5.47 -27.12
N MET A 61 -6.95 5.60 -25.80
CA MET A 61 -8.03 6.05 -24.93
C MET A 61 -8.43 7.50 -25.30
N PRO A 62 -9.72 7.81 -25.52
CA PRO A 62 -10.15 9.16 -25.83
C PRO A 62 -9.80 10.14 -24.70
N LEU A 63 -9.01 11.17 -25.01
CA LEU A 63 -8.75 12.26 -24.08
C LEU A 63 -10.00 13.13 -23.98
N ARG A 64 -10.59 13.24 -22.78
CA ARG A 64 -11.76 14.08 -22.50
C ARG A 64 -11.52 14.89 -21.23
N THR A 65 -11.83 16.17 -21.27
CA THR A 65 -11.82 17.05 -20.10
C THR A 65 -13.05 16.81 -19.24
N PHE A 66 -12.90 16.94 -17.92
CA PHE A 66 -14.01 16.87 -16.98
C PHE A 66 -14.13 18.13 -16.11
N THR A 67 -15.31 18.36 -15.58
CA THR A 67 -15.65 19.47 -14.69
C THR A 67 -16.41 18.91 -13.50
N VAL A 68 -15.99 19.26 -12.29
CA VAL A 68 -16.66 18.90 -11.04
C VAL A 68 -16.46 20.03 -10.03
N SER A 69 -17.52 20.40 -9.33
CA SER A 69 -17.49 21.43 -8.28
C SER A 69 -18.30 20.92 -7.09
N THR A 70 -17.65 20.71 -5.94
CA THR A 70 -18.30 20.21 -4.73
C THR A 70 -17.69 20.79 -3.46
N GLN A 71 -18.53 20.91 -2.43
CA GLN A 71 -18.12 21.02 -1.04
C GLN A 71 -18.89 19.99 -0.20
N CYS A 72 -18.17 19.05 0.40
CA CYS A 72 -18.74 17.88 1.10
C CYS A 72 -18.08 17.64 2.45
N ASN A 73 -18.82 17.01 3.37
CA ASN A 73 -18.28 16.36 4.58
C ASN A 73 -18.62 14.88 4.48
N PHE A 74 -17.68 14.00 4.83
CA PHE A 74 -17.78 12.57 4.57
C PHE A 74 -17.28 11.71 5.73
N ARG A 75 -17.66 10.43 5.70
CA ARG A 75 -17.22 9.37 6.61
C ARG A 75 -17.21 8.06 5.83
N ASP A 76 -16.05 7.40 5.80
CA ASP A 76 -15.89 6.13 5.08
C ASP A 76 -16.29 4.91 5.94
N GLU A 77 -16.31 3.73 5.32
CA GLU A 77 -16.60 2.46 5.99
C GLU A 77 -15.51 2.04 7.01
N ALA A 78 -14.28 2.55 6.86
CA ALA A 78 -13.18 2.35 7.80
C ALA A 78 -13.29 3.22 9.06
N GLY A 79 -14.23 4.18 9.08
CA GLY A 79 -14.47 5.11 10.19
C GLY A 79 -13.58 6.36 10.15
N ASN A 80 -12.78 6.55 9.10
CA ASN A 80 -12.18 7.84 8.79
C ASN A 80 -13.28 8.84 8.45
N PHE A 81 -12.97 10.13 8.52
CA PHE A 81 -13.91 11.19 8.17
C PHE A 81 -13.17 12.45 7.75
N GLY A 82 -13.86 13.33 7.04
CA GLY A 82 -13.22 14.52 6.53
C GLY A 82 -14.17 15.51 5.90
N LYS A 83 -13.55 16.49 5.24
CA LYS A 83 -14.21 17.48 4.40
C LYS A 83 -13.38 17.71 3.14
N ALA A 84 -14.05 17.98 2.03
CA ALA A 84 -13.40 18.35 0.79
C ALA A 84 -14.12 19.54 0.14
N LEU A 85 -13.32 20.46 -0.39
CA LEU A 85 -13.69 21.46 -1.38
C LEU A 85 -12.87 21.15 -2.63
N VAL A 86 -13.55 20.83 -3.73
CA VAL A 86 -12.92 20.49 -5.01
C VAL A 86 -13.64 21.25 -6.10
N ASP A 87 -12.90 22.09 -6.82
CA ASP A 87 -13.38 22.79 -8.02
C ASP A 87 -12.40 22.56 -9.17
N VAL A 88 -12.91 21.92 -10.23
CA VAL A 88 -12.19 21.56 -11.45
C VAL A 88 -13.05 21.99 -12.62
N GLU A 89 -12.47 22.80 -13.51
CA GLU A 89 -13.15 23.28 -14.71
C GLU A 89 -12.33 22.89 -15.94
N ASN A 90 -12.90 22.10 -16.86
CA ASN A 90 -12.23 21.66 -18.09
C ASN A 90 -10.85 21.01 -17.83
N SER A 91 -10.79 20.13 -16.83
CA SER A 91 -9.60 19.48 -16.28
C SER A 91 -8.50 20.43 -15.73
N LYS A 92 -8.83 21.70 -15.45
CA LYS A 92 -7.97 22.64 -14.73
C LYS A 92 -8.45 22.81 -13.29
N VAL A 93 -7.60 22.52 -12.32
CA VAL A 93 -7.96 22.65 -10.89
C VAL A 93 -7.99 24.13 -10.50
N LYS A 94 -9.07 24.54 -9.84
CA LYS A 94 -9.36 25.90 -9.39
C LYS A 94 -9.36 26.01 -7.87
N ALA A 95 -9.93 25.00 -7.19
CA ALA A 95 -9.87 24.83 -5.76
C ALA A 95 -9.57 23.37 -5.41
N LEU A 96 -8.72 23.18 -4.41
CA LEU A 96 -8.48 21.93 -3.73
C LEU A 96 -8.22 22.28 -2.26
N ASN A 97 -9.13 21.92 -1.36
CA ASN A 97 -8.89 21.97 0.08
C ASN A 97 -9.53 20.75 0.71
N ILE A 98 -8.73 19.78 1.15
CA ILE A 98 -9.19 18.49 1.62
C ILE A 98 -8.52 18.17 2.96
N GLU A 99 -9.31 17.80 3.95
CA GLU A 99 -8.84 17.36 5.27
C GLU A 99 -9.39 15.96 5.58
N LEU A 100 -8.49 14.98 5.68
CA LEU A 100 -8.78 13.61 6.07
C LEU A 100 -8.35 13.42 7.53
N VAL A 101 -9.25 12.93 8.38
CA VAL A 101 -8.98 12.53 9.76
C VAL A 101 -9.13 11.01 9.87
N MET A 102 -8.03 10.34 10.21
CA MET A 102 -7.99 8.89 10.41
C MET A 102 -7.88 8.62 11.93
N PRO A 103 -8.95 8.17 12.61
CA PRO A 103 -8.96 8.01 14.06
C PRO A 103 -7.79 7.17 14.57
N LYS A 104 -7.11 7.67 15.61
CA LYS A 104 -5.89 7.06 16.22
C LYS A 104 -4.67 6.96 15.29
N ARG A 105 -4.74 7.45 14.03
CA ARG A 105 -3.63 7.47 13.07
C ARG A 105 -3.11 8.88 12.79
N GLY A 106 -4.00 9.86 12.61
CA GLY A 106 -3.63 11.27 12.46
C GLY A 106 -4.58 12.07 11.57
N THR A 107 -4.05 13.12 10.96
CA THR A 107 -4.78 13.98 10.02
C THR A 107 -3.87 14.40 8.87
N CYS A 108 -4.39 14.35 7.64
CA CYS A 108 -3.71 14.85 6.44
C CYS A 108 -4.49 16.05 5.86
N ARG A 109 -3.78 17.09 5.42
CA ARG A 109 -4.39 18.32 4.85
C ARG A 109 -3.73 18.71 3.53
N TYR A 110 -4.54 18.73 2.47
CA TYR A 110 -4.15 19.02 1.10
C TYR A 110 -4.77 20.34 0.68
N ASP A 111 -3.96 21.33 0.32
CA ASP A 111 -4.42 22.63 -0.16
C ASP A 111 -3.74 23.00 -1.48
N LEU A 112 -4.48 23.55 -2.45
CA LEU A 112 -3.98 23.86 -3.80
C LEU A 112 -2.70 24.71 -3.81
N THR A 113 -2.50 25.58 -2.81
CA THR A 113 -1.27 26.39 -2.68
C THR A 113 0.01 25.57 -2.48
N GLN A 114 -0.12 24.33 -2.02
CA GLN A 114 0.98 23.38 -1.82
C GLN A 114 1.42 22.70 -3.12
N PHE A 115 0.65 22.85 -4.21
CA PHE A 115 0.79 22.09 -5.45
C PHE A 115 0.98 22.98 -6.70
N ARG A 116 1.43 22.35 -7.79
CA ARG A 116 1.31 22.87 -9.16
C ARG A 116 0.74 21.80 -10.07
N GLN A 117 -0.21 22.14 -10.95
CA GLN A 117 -0.73 21.20 -11.93
C GLN A 117 0.33 20.91 -13.01
N THR A 118 0.72 19.64 -13.14
CA THR A 118 1.70 19.14 -14.13
C THR A 118 1.04 18.39 -15.29
N GLN A 119 -0.18 17.88 -15.10
CA GLN A 119 -0.95 17.21 -16.15
C GLN A 119 -2.44 17.57 -16.04
N ALA A 120 -3.16 17.60 -17.17
CA ALA A 120 -4.61 17.77 -17.23
C ALA A 120 -5.33 16.54 -17.83
N LEU A 121 -4.68 15.83 -18.75
CA LEU A 121 -5.23 14.70 -19.50
C LEU A 121 -4.15 13.61 -19.65
N PRO A 122 -4.49 12.30 -19.68
CA PRO A 122 -5.83 11.73 -19.53
C PRO A 122 -6.40 11.85 -18.11
N SER A 123 -5.54 12.04 -17.12
CA SER A 123 -5.90 12.39 -15.74
C SER A 123 -5.23 13.70 -15.35
N ILE A 124 -5.80 14.39 -14.37
CA ILE A 124 -5.14 15.52 -13.72
C ILE A 124 -4.01 14.99 -12.84
N GLU A 125 -2.87 15.68 -12.86
CA GLU A 125 -1.80 15.46 -11.90
C GLU A 125 -1.34 16.79 -11.29
N LEU A 126 -1.27 16.82 -9.96
CA LEU A 126 -0.76 17.91 -9.15
C LEU A 126 0.57 17.46 -8.51
N ALA A 127 1.63 18.24 -8.67
CA ALA A 127 2.94 18.04 -8.05
C ALA A 127 3.11 18.92 -6.81
N GLY A 128 3.35 18.30 -5.65
CA GLY A 128 3.71 18.96 -4.40
C GLY A 128 5.21 18.87 -4.11
N LYS A 129 5.60 19.23 -2.88
CA LYS A 129 6.96 18.99 -2.35
C LYS A 129 7.17 17.50 -2.06
N ASN A 130 8.44 17.09 -1.96
CA ASN A 130 8.85 15.74 -1.53
C ASN A 130 8.18 14.59 -2.32
N ASN A 131 8.05 14.76 -3.64
CA ASN A 131 7.36 13.84 -4.56
C ASN A 131 5.85 13.65 -4.34
N CYS A 132 5.24 14.26 -3.32
CA CYS A 132 3.79 14.21 -3.08
C CYS A 132 2.99 14.52 -4.35
N ARG A 133 2.11 13.61 -4.75
CA ARG A 133 1.20 13.78 -5.89
C ARG A 133 -0.25 13.70 -5.46
N VAL A 134 -1.08 14.53 -6.09
CA VAL A 134 -2.54 14.32 -6.13
C VAL A 134 -2.94 14.06 -7.57
N ARG A 135 -3.76 13.03 -7.81
CA ARG A 135 -4.24 12.65 -9.15
C ARG A 135 -5.76 12.58 -9.16
N MET A 136 -6.37 13.02 -10.25
CA MET A 136 -7.84 13.10 -10.38
C MET A 136 -8.30 12.58 -11.75
N TRP A 137 -9.31 11.71 -11.77
CA TRP A 137 -9.85 11.13 -13.01
C TRP A 137 -11.33 10.75 -12.86
N GLU A 138 -12.06 10.69 -13.97
CA GLU A 138 -13.42 10.15 -14.01
C GLU A 138 -13.42 8.61 -14.04
N GLN A 139 -14.34 8.02 -13.28
CA GLN A 139 -14.70 6.61 -13.31
C GLN A 139 -16.23 6.50 -13.44
N GLY A 140 -16.73 6.69 -14.66
CA GLY A 140 -18.16 6.81 -14.93
C GLY A 140 -18.73 8.12 -14.36
N GLU A 141 -19.67 8.00 -13.42
CA GLU A 141 -20.26 9.15 -12.73
C GLU A 141 -19.54 9.54 -11.43
N GLN A 142 -18.45 8.87 -11.07
CA GLN A 142 -17.57 9.31 -9.98
C GLN A 142 -16.32 10.02 -10.52
N VAL A 143 -15.77 10.95 -9.74
CA VAL A 143 -14.38 11.41 -9.86
C VAL A 143 -13.59 10.86 -8.67
N THR A 144 -12.51 10.15 -8.94
CA THR A 144 -11.58 9.70 -7.89
C THR A 144 -10.48 10.74 -7.71
N VAL A 145 -10.15 11.07 -6.45
CA VAL A 145 -9.01 11.90 -6.06
C VAL A 145 -8.07 11.08 -5.19
N SER A 146 -6.90 10.69 -5.72
CA SER A 146 -5.91 9.91 -4.98
C SER A 146 -4.68 10.72 -4.59
N PHE A 147 -4.04 10.28 -3.50
CA PHE A 147 -2.90 10.93 -2.86
C PHE A 147 -1.74 9.93 -2.81
N ALA A 148 -0.54 10.32 -3.23
CA ALA A 148 0.65 9.46 -3.22
C ALA A 148 1.88 10.21 -2.70
N ASP A 149 2.72 9.54 -1.90
CA ASP A 149 3.97 10.05 -1.30
C ASP A 149 3.80 11.28 -0.37
N CYS A 150 2.58 11.62 0.02
CA CYS A 150 2.23 12.88 0.70
C CYS A 150 2.44 12.90 2.22
N HIS A 151 3.37 12.10 2.74
CA HIS A 151 3.73 12.02 4.16
C HIS A 151 3.97 13.39 4.83
N ASN A 152 4.53 14.36 4.11
CA ASN A 152 4.81 15.71 4.62
C ASN A 152 3.57 16.61 4.72
N LEU A 153 2.39 16.15 4.33
CA LEU A 153 1.09 16.82 4.48
C LEU A 153 0.24 16.19 5.60
N CYS A 154 0.81 15.21 6.31
CA CYS A 154 0.17 14.40 7.33
C CYS A 154 0.82 14.62 8.71
N SER A 155 0.00 14.57 9.76
CA SER A 155 0.42 14.69 11.16
C SER A 155 -0.19 13.58 12.02
N PRO A 156 0.61 12.62 12.54
CA PRO A 156 2.00 12.34 12.15
C PRO A 156 2.12 11.95 10.66
N ALA A 157 3.36 11.93 10.15
CA ALA A 157 3.64 11.61 8.75
C ALA A 157 3.11 10.22 8.32
N SER A 158 3.13 9.25 9.25
CA SER A 158 2.57 7.89 9.10
C SER A 158 1.04 7.81 9.10
N ALA A 159 0.32 8.95 9.11
CA ALA A 159 -1.10 8.94 8.78
C ALA A 159 -1.32 8.73 7.27
N HIS A 160 -0.33 9.04 6.41
CA HIS A 160 -0.42 8.81 4.97
C HIS A 160 -0.63 7.32 4.61
N ASP A 161 -0.07 6.41 5.40
CA ASP A 161 -0.20 4.95 5.26
C ASP A 161 -1.66 4.45 5.38
N TYR A 162 -2.58 5.32 5.84
CA TYR A 162 -4.01 5.03 6.04
C TYR A 162 -4.92 5.90 5.17
N VAL A 163 -4.37 6.71 4.26
CA VAL A 163 -5.14 7.55 3.34
C VAL A 163 -5.71 6.71 2.20
N TRP A 164 -7.03 6.70 2.07
CA TRP A 164 -7.73 6.16 0.89
C TRP A 164 -8.01 7.28 -0.13
N PRO A 165 -8.23 6.93 -1.42
CA PRO A 165 -8.71 7.90 -2.40
C PRO A 165 -10.10 8.42 -2.02
N LEU A 166 -10.30 9.73 -2.09
CA LEU A 166 -11.63 10.34 -1.97
C LEU A 166 -12.40 10.06 -3.26
N LEU A 167 -13.62 9.56 -3.16
CA LEU A 167 -14.55 9.50 -4.30
C LEU A 167 -15.50 10.69 -4.25
N ILE A 168 -15.90 11.19 -5.42
CA ILE A 168 -16.86 12.28 -5.58
C ILE A 168 -17.92 11.85 -6.58
N ASP A 169 -19.15 11.68 -6.14
CA ASP A 169 -20.30 11.39 -7.01
C ASP A 169 -20.71 12.67 -7.75
N LYS A 170 -20.55 12.71 -9.08
CA LYS A 170 -20.87 13.89 -9.91
C LYS A 170 -22.36 14.28 -9.88
N PRO A 171 -23.34 13.34 -9.91
CA PRO A 171 -24.76 13.69 -9.86
C PRO A 171 -25.23 14.35 -8.56
N THR A 172 -24.69 13.96 -7.40
CA THR A 172 -25.14 14.45 -6.08
C THR A 172 -24.14 15.35 -5.36
N GLY A 173 -22.90 15.43 -5.83
CA GLY A 173 -21.80 16.15 -5.18
C GLY A 173 -21.31 15.49 -3.87
N LYS A 174 -21.84 14.34 -3.48
CA LYS A 174 -21.42 13.61 -2.29
C LYS A 174 -20.00 13.07 -2.44
N CYS A 175 -19.37 12.81 -1.29
CA CYS A 175 -18.06 12.20 -1.22
C CYS A 175 -18.03 11.10 -0.15
N ASP A 176 -17.13 10.13 -0.33
CA ASP A 176 -16.70 9.11 0.63
C ASP A 176 -15.17 8.93 0.58
#